data_AF-A0A927KAI7-F1
#
_entry.id   AF-A0A927KAI7-F1
#
_cell.length_a   1.000
_cell.length_b   1.000
_cell.length_c   1.000
_cell.angle_alpha   90.00
_cell.angle_beta   90.00
_cell.angle_gamma   90.00
#
_symmetry.space_group_name_H-M   'P 1'
#
loop_
_entity.id
_entity.type
_entity.pdbx_description
1 polymer ?
#
loop_
_entity_poly.entity_id
_entity_poly.type
_entity_poly.pdbx_seq_one_letter_code
_entity_poly.pdbx_strand_id
1 'polypeptide(L)' 'MGFLDKAKGKLTKAVDQHGDKIAQGVDKAAEAVDKKTGRKHADKIAKGRDKAKDALDRLDGKNDDIP' A
#
# COMPACT_ATOMS: atom_id res chain seq x y z
N MET A 1 14.49 -15.65 -19.85
CA MET A 1 13.20 -15.64 -19.09
C MET A 1 13.51 -15.48 -17.62
N GLY A 2 13.14 -14.33 -17.06
CA GLY A 2 13.64 -13.84 -15.77
C GLY A 2 13.05 -14.54 -14.56
N PHE A 3 13.78 -14.50 -13.46
CA PHE A 3 13.37 -14.98 -12.13
C PHE A 3 11.98 -14.46 -11.70
N LEU A 4 11.63 -13.24 -12.08
CA LEU A 4 10.32 -12.63 -11.87
C LEU A 4 9.18 -13.42 -12.52
N ASP A 5 9.38 -13.95 -13.72
CA ASP A 5 8.35 -14.70 -14.45
C ASP A 5 8.08 -16.06 -13.77
N LYS A 6 9.15 -16.72 -13.32
CA LYS A 6 9.08 -17.95 -12.54
C LYS A 6 8.43 -17.72 -11.16
N ALA A 7 8.76 -16.61 -10.50
CA ALA A 7 8.15 -16.24 -9.23
C ALA A 7 6.65 -15.95 -9.42
N LYS A 8 6.27 -15.18 -10.45
CA LYS A 8 4.88 -14.89 -10.79
C LYS A 8 4.09 -16.17 -11.06
N GLY A 9 4.59 -17.06 -11.92
CA GLY A 9 3.90 -18.32 -12.22
C GLY A 9 3.74 -19.25 -11.03
N LYS A 10 4.73 -19.32 -10.13
CA LYS A 10 4.61 -20.08 -8.87
C LYS A 10 3.61 -19.46 -7.90
N LEU A 11 3.61 -18.14 -7.80
CA LEU A 11 2.72 -17.41 -6.91
C LEU A 11 1.26 -17.51 -7.40
N THR A 12 1.03 -17.40 -8.71
CA THR A 12 -0.29 -17.64 -9.33
C THR A 12 -0.79 -19.05 -9.04
N LYS A 13 0.03 -20.10 -9.25
CA LYS A 13 -0.37 -21.48 -8.91
C LYS A 13 -0.65 -21.69 -7.43
N ALA A 14 0.13 -21.06 -6.55
CA ALA A 14 -0.11 -21.12 -5.11
C ALA A 14 -1.40 -20.42 -4.72
N VAL A 15 -1.74 -19.31 -5.38
CA VAL A 15 -3.03 -18.62 -5.23
C VAL A 15 -4.18 -19.45 -5.79
N ASP A 16 -4.03 -20.13 -6.92
CA ASP A 16 -5.10 -20.98 -7.46
C ASP A 16 -5.36 -22.22 -6.59
N GLN A 17 -4.32 -22.80 -5.98
CA GLN A 17 -4.45 -24.01 -5.14
C GLN A 17 -4.74 -23.73 -3.66
N HIS A 18 -4.36 -22.55 -3.15
CA HIS A 18 -4.47 -22.17 -1.74
C HIS A 18 -4.97 -20.74 -1.53
N GLY A 19 -5.73 -20.21 -2.50
CA GLY A 19 -6.24 -18.84 -2.50
C GLY A 19 -6.98 -18.48 -1.22
N ASP A 20 -7.81 -19.38 -0.70
CA ASP A 20 -8.54 -19.16 0.56
C ASP A 20 -7.60 -18.99 1.77
N LYS A 21 -6.50 -19.76 1.84
CA LYS A 21 -5.51 -19.65 2.93
C LYS A 21 -4.65 -18.40 2.79
N ILE A 22 -4.32 -18.02 1.56
CA ILE A 22 -3.57 -16.80 1.28
C ILE A 22 -4.44 -15.59 1.58
N ALA A 23 -5.71 -15.58 1.16
CA ALA A 23 -6.68 -14.55 1.49
C ALA A 23 -6.85 -14.40 3.01
N GLN A 24 -7.06 -15.51 3.74
CA GLN A 24 -7.12 -15.47 5.21
C GLN A 24 -5.81 -15.00 5.85
N GLY A 25 -4.65 -15.34 5.28
CA GLY A 25 -3.35 -14.88 5.76
C GLY A 25 -3.11 -13.39 5.50
N VAL A 26 -3.56 -12.89 4.34
CA VAL A 26 -3.50 -11.49 3.94
C VAL A 26 -4.45 -10.65 4.79
N ASP A 27 -5.69 -11.09 5.02
CA ASP A 27 -6.64 -10.41 5.90
C ASP A 27 -6.10 -10.34 7.33
N LYS A 28 -5.58 -11.44 7.87
CA LYS A 28 -4.93 -11.42 9.20
C LYS A 28 -3.70 -10.55 9.24
N ALA A 29 -2.90 -10.52 8.18
CA ALA A 29 -1.74 -9.65 8.09
C ALA A 29 -2.18 -8.18 7.99
N ALA A 30 -3.23 -7.88 7.24
CA ALA A 30 -3.82 -6.55 7.13
C ALA A 30 -4.39 -6.09 8.47
N GLU A 31 -5.15 -6.93 9.18
CA GLU A 31 -5.64 -6.65 10.54
C GLU A 31 -4.50 -6.52 11.54
N ALA A 32 -3.49 -7.37 11.48
CA ALA A 32 -2.33 -7.30 12.36
C ALA A 32 -1.50 -6.04 12.08
N VAL A 33 -1.32 -5.66 10.82
CA VAL A 33 -0.69 -4.42 10.41
C VAL A 33 -1.54 -3.24 10.85
N ASP A 34 -2.85 -3.23 10.62
CA ASP A 34 -3.74 -2.15 11.02
C ASP A 34 -3.83 -1.99 12.55
N LYS A 35 -3.80 -3.11 13.30
CA LYS A 35 -3.78 -3.12 14.77
C LYS A 35 -2.42 -2.73 15.35
N LYS A 36 -1.33 -3.24 14.77
CA LYS A 36 0.06 -2.95 15.21
C LYS A 36 0.49 -1.55 14.81
N THR A 37 0.02 -1.10 13.66
CA THR A 37 0.16 0.28 13.22
C THR A 37 -0.89 1.14 13.88
N GLY A 38 -2.01 0.60 14.38
CA GLY A 38 -2.98 1.30 15.22
C GLY A 38 -3.52 2.58 14.58
N ARG A 39 -3.79 2.58 13.27
CA ARG A 39 -4.02 3.79 12.46
C ARG A 39 -2.85 4.80 12.45
N LYS A 40 -1.67 4.51 13.02
CA LYS A 40 -0.45 5.37 13.03
C LYS A 40 0.20 5.53 11.65
N HIS A 41 -0.24 4.78 10.64
CA HIS A 41 0.09 5.13 9.26
C HIS A 41 -0.85 6.18 8.67
N ALA A 42 -2.02 6.44 9.26
CA ALA A 42 -2.79 7.63 8.93
C ALA A 42 -1.96 8.90 9.24
N ASP A 43 -1.18 8.93 10.32
CA ASP A 43 -0.24 10.04 10.60
C ASP A 43 0.88 10.16 9.54
N LYS A 44 1.42 9.03 9.05
CA LYS A 44 2.46 9.06 8.01
C LYS A 44 1.89 9.35 6.62
N ILE A 45 0.66 8.90 6.35
CA ILE A 45 -0.09 9.20 5.12
C ILE A 45 -0.54 10.66 5.16
N ALA A 46 -1.01 11.18 6.30
CA ALA A 46 -1.34 12.59 6.50
C ALA A 46 -0.10 13.46 6.34
N LYS A 47 1.00 13.16 7.05
CA LYS A 47 2.29 13.88 6.85
C LYS A 47 2.83 13.74 5.44
N GLY A 48 2.63 12.58 4.80
CA GLY A 48 3.02 12.35 3.41
C GLY A 48 2.16 13.16 2.44
N ARG A 49 0.86 13.28 2.71
CA ARG A 49 -0.10 14.07 1.94
C ARG A 49 0.14 15.56 2.13
N ASP A 50 0.42 16.03 3.34
CA ASP A 50 0.74 17.42 3.64
C ASP A 50 2.06 17.82 2.95
N LYS A 51 3.09 16.97 3.03
CA LYS A 51 4.33 17.20 2.28
C LYS A 51 4.14 17.14 0.77
N ALA A 52 3.25 16.26 0.29
CA ALA A 52 2.95 16.18 -1.13
C ALA A 52 2.15 17.40 -1.61
N LYS A 53 1.18 17.89 -0.82
CA LYS A 53 0.47 19.15 -1.06
C LYS A 53 1.46 20.33 -1.06
N ASP A 54 2.31 20.46 -0.04
CA ASP A 54 3.33 21.53 0.03
C ASP A 54 4.30 21.49 -1.16
N ALA A 55 4.71 20.29 -1.57
CA ALA A 55 5.56 20.09 -2.74
C ALA A 55 4.82 20.39 -4.06
N LEU A 56 3.54 20.04 -4.16
CA LEU A 56 2.67 20.36 -5.30
C LEU A 56 2.44 21.86 -5.38
N ASP A 57 2.10 22.54 -4.29
CA ASP A 57 1.91 23.99 -4.21
C ASP A 57 3.19 24.74 -4.64
N ARG A 58 4.35 24.24 -4.19
CA ARG A 58 5.66 24.79 -4.60
C ARG A 58 6.04 24.50 -6.06
N LEU A 59 5.58 23.37 -6.61
CA LEU A 59 5.90 22.96 -7.98
C LEU A 59 4.97 23.61 -9.01
N ASP A 60 3.69 23.73 -8.69
CA ASP A 60 2.68 24.31 -9.59
C ASP A 60 2.71 25.85 -9.53
N GLY A 61 3.25 26.44 -8.47
CA GLY A 61 3.37 27.91 -8.34
C GLY A 61 2.03 28.64 -8.41
N LYS A 62 0.93 27.90 -8.31
CA LYS A 62 -0.44 28.38 -8.34
C LYS A 62 -1.04 28.11 -6.98
N ASN A 63 -1.19 29.21 -6.26
CA ASN A 63 -1.87 29.33 -4.99
C ASN A 63 -3.37 29.06 -5.20
N ASP A 64 -3.75 27.82 -5.53
CA ASP A 64 -5.14 27.42 -5.75
C ASP A 64 -5.57 26.42 -4.67
N ASP A 65 -6.14 27.03 -3.63
CA ASP A 65 -7.19 26.52 -2.76
C ASP A 65 -7.49 25.02 -2.84
N ILE A 66 -6.98 24.27 -1.86
CA ILE A 66 -7.50 22.96 -1.53
C ILE A 66 -8.12 23.05 -0.12
N PRO A 67 -9.45 22.94 0.03
CA PRO A 67 -10.10 22.94 1.34
C PRO A 67 -9.67 21.75 2.23
#